data_AF-A0A328T598-F1
#
_entry.id   AF-A0A328T598-F1
#
_cell.length_a   1.000
_cell.length_b   1.000
_cell.length_c   1.000
_cell.angle_alpha   90.00
_cell.angle_beta   90.00
_cell.angle_gamma   90.00
#
_symmetry.space_group_name_H-M   'P 1'
#
loop_
_entity.id
_entity.type
_entity.pdbx_description
1 polymer ?
#
loop_
_entity_poly.entity_id
_entity_poly.type
_entity_poly.pdbx_seq_one_letter_code
_entity_poly.pdbx_strand_id
1 'polypeptide(L)' 'MVRYSGFLANRKRGSLLPLVYEALEMTPRKKPEKPGFAVLMKGFLGTNPYKCILCGDRLRFAGAQAGTQAMALL' A
#
# COMPACT_ATOMS: atom_id res chain seq x y z
N MET A 1 6.40 15.45 11.15
CA MET A 1 6.18 13.99 11.04
C MET A 1 6.33 13.38 12.43
N VAL A 2 5.28 12.75 12.99
CA VAL A 2 5.30 12.20 14.35
C VAL A 2 6.14 10.92 14.40
N ARG A 3 7.13 10.86 15.30
CA ARG A 3 7.96 9.67 15.53
C ARG A 3 7.45 8.93 16.76
N TYR A 4 6.78 7.81 16.54
CA TYR A 4 6.33 6.94 17.62
C TYR A 4 7.50 6.11 18.17
N SER A 5 7.65 6.09 19.50
CA SER A 5 8.60 5.24 20.23
C SER A 5 7.90 3.99 20.79
N GLY A 6 8.69 3.04 21.30
CA GLY A 6 8.17 1.83 21.95
C GLY A 6 7.47 0.86 20.98
N PHE A 7 6.34 0.29 21.42
CA PHE A 7 5.58 -0.68 20.63
C PHE A 7 4.84 -0.04 19.43
N LEU A 8 4.63 1.28 19.46
CA LEU A 8 4.06 2.04 18.34
C LEU A 8 5.08 2.38 17.25
N ALA A 9 6.37 2.12 17.47
CA ALA A 9 7.40 2.30 16.45
C ALA A 9 7.08 1.44 15.22
N ASN A 10 7.17 2.01 14.00
CA ASN A 10 6.76 1.33 12.76
C ASN A 10 7.37 -0.07 12.59
N ARG A 11 8.61 -0.28 13.03
CA ARG A 11 9.30 -1.58 12.97
C ARG A 11 8.66 -2.65 13.88
N LYS A 12 8.12 -2.24 15.04
CA LYS A 12 7.59 -3.15 16.08
C LYS A 12 6.07 -3.21 16.10
N ARG A 13 5.39 -2.20 15.53
CA ARG A 13 3.94 -2.06 15.57
C ARG A 13 3.20 -3.27 14.99
N GLY A 14 3.70 -3.87 13.92
CA GLY A 14 3.06 -5.02 13.28
C GLY A 14 2.94 -6.25 14.17
N SER A 15 3.92 -6.49 15.04
CA SER A 15 3.96 -7.65 15.94
C SER A 15 3.43 -7.36 17.34
N LEU A 16 3.73 -6.17 17.90
CA LEU A 16 3.38 -5.85 19.29
C LEU A 16 1.97 -5.28 19.46
N LEU A 17 1.45 -4.56 18.46
CA LEU A 17 0.13 -3.92 18.59
C LEU A 17 -1.03 -4.94 18.71
N PRO A 18 -1.03 -6.08 18.00
CA PRO A 18 -2.05 -7.12 18.20
C PRO A 18 -2.07 -7.67 19.62
N LEU A 19 -0.90 -7.93 20.23
CA LEU A 19 -0.79 -8.44 21.60
C LEU A 19 -1.35 -7.46 22.63
N VAL A 20 -1.17 -6.15 22.40
CA VAL A 20 -1.74 -5.10 23.24
C VAL A 20 -3.27 -5.04 23.10
N TYR A 21 -3.81 -5.24 21.89
CA TYR A 21 -5.26 -5.31 21.70
C TYR A 21 -5.87 -6.53 22.40
N GLU A 22 -5.19 -7.68 22.35
CA GLU A 22 -5.61 -8.90 23.05
C GLU A 22 -5.58 -8.71 24.57
N ALA A 23 -4.50 -8.17 25.12
CA ALA A 23 -4.35 -7.92 26.56
C ALA A 23 -5.36 -6.91 27.12
N LEU A 24 -5.87 -5.99 26.28
CA LEU A 24 -6.83 -4.96 26.66
C LEU A 24 -8.27 -5.31 26.24
N GLU A 25 -8.51 -6.53 25.75
CA GLU A 25 -9.82 -7.00 25.26
C GLU A 25 -10.47 -6.03 24.23
N MET A 26 -9.63 -5.35 23.46
CA MET A 26 -10.07 -4.36 22.48
C MET A 26 -10.32 -5.02 21.13
N THR A 27 -11.44 -4.67 20.50
CA THR A 27 -11.69 -5.11 19.13
C THR A 27 -10.74 -4.38 18.16
N PRO A 28 -9.93 -5.11 17.38
CA PRO A 28 -9.04 -4.48 16.42
C PRO A 28 -9.86 -3.76 15.35
N ARG A 29 -9.48 -2.50 15.06
CA ARG A 29 -10.12 -1.76 13.97
C ARG A 29 -9.93 -2.51 12.66
N LYS A 30 -10.99 -2.57 11.84
CA LYS A 30 -10.90 -3.11 10.47
C LYS A 30 -9.77 -2.40 9.74
N LYS A 31 -8.82 -3.20 9.24
CA LYS A 31 -7.75 -2.67 8.40
C LYS A 31 -8.42 -2.06 7.16
N PRO A 32 -8.10 -0.82 6.79
CA PRO A 32 -8.63 -0.27 5.54
C PRO A 32 -8.22 -1.20 4.40
N GLU A 33 -9.15 -1.45 3.49
CA GLU A 33 -8.85 -2.19 2.28
C GLU A 33 -7.71 -1.47 1.56
N LYS A 34 -6.65 -2.23 1.23
CA LYS A 34 -5.55 -1.65 0.47
C LYS A 34 -6.11 -1.29 -0.90
N PRO A 35 -6.12 -0.02 -1.31
CA PRO A 35 -6.59 0.34 -2.63
C PRO A 35 -5.77 -0.42 -3.67
N GLY A 36 -6.45 -1.03 -4.64
CA GLY A 36 -5.78 -1.74 -5.73
C GLY A 36 -4.92 -0.80 -6.57
N PHE A 37 -4.00 -1.36 -7.35
CA PHE A 37 -3.07 -0.60 -8.20
C PHE A 37 -3.76 0.48 -9.03
N ALA A 38 -4.91 0.20 -9.64
CA ALA A 38 -5.62 1.19 -10.44
C ALA A 38 -6.17 2.38 -9.62
N VAL A 39 -6.60 2.13 -8.38
CA VAL A 39 -7.07 3.18 -7.47
C VAL A 39 -5.89 4.05 -7.04
N LEU A 40 -4.74 3.42 -6.75
CA LEU A 40 -3.50 4.12 -6.43
C LEU A 40 -3.04 4.99 -7.61
N MET A 41 -2.94 4.44 -8.81
CA MET A 41 -2.51 5.18 -10.01
C MET A 41 -3.43 6.36 -10.30
N LYS A 42 -4.75 6.16 -10.20
CA LYS A 42 -5.72 7.23 -10.40
C LYS A 42 -5.62 8.31 -9.32
N GLY A 43 -5.41 7.94 -8.06
CA GLY A 43 -5.31 8.89 -6.95
C GLY A 43 -4.00 9.68 -6.92
N PHE A 44 -2.87 9.05 -7.24
CA PHE A 44 -1.55 9.67 -7.18
C PHE A 44 -1.16 10.38 -8.49
N LEU A 45 -1.39 9.74 -9.63
CA LEU A 45 -0.94 10.22 -10.94
C LEU A 45 -2.07 10.81 -11.78
N GLY A 46 -3.33 10.71 -11.34
CA GLY A 46 -4.50 11.14 -12.11
C GLY A 46 -4.80 10.26 -13.34
N THR A 47 -4.02 9.21 -13.57
CA THR A 47 -4.11 8.37 -14.76
C THR A 47 -4.76 7.04 -14.45
N ASN A 48 -5.67 6.60 -15.33
CA ASN A 48 -6.23 5.26 -15.25
C ASN A 48 -5.34 4.28 -16.03
N PRO A 49 -4.65 3.33 -15.37
CA PRO A 49 -3.74 2.41 -16.06
C PRO A 49 -4.47 1.46 -17.02
N TYR A 50 -5.78 1.31 -16.89
CA TYR A 50 -6.60 0.49 -17.78
C TYR A 50 -7.27 1.28 -18.91
N LYS A 51 -6.95 2.57 -19.09
CA LYS A 51 -7.47 3.37 -20.20
C LYS A 51 -6.37 3.58 -21.24
N CYS A 52 -6.64 3.22 -22.49
CA CYS A 52 -5.73 3.53 -23.58
C CYS A 52 -5.62 5.05 -23.77
N ILE A 53 -4.39 5.57 -23.81
CA ILE A 53 -4.13 7.01 -23.99
C ILE A 53 -4.50 7.47 -25.40
N LEU A 54 -4.41 6.59 -26.39
CA LEU A 54 -4.68 6.91 -27.79
C LEU A 54 -6.16 6.81 -28.14
N CYS A 55 -6.80 5.66 -27.90
CA CYS A 55 -8.19 5.41 -28.31
C CYS A 55 -9.21 5.51 -27.17
N GLY A 56 -8.79 5.57 -25.91
CA GLY A 56 -9.69 5.61 -24.75
C GLY A 56 -10.33 4.28 -24.36
N ASP A 57 -10.10 3.19 -25.12
CA ASP A 57 -10.63 1.87 -24.82
C ASP A 57 -10.02 1.25 -23.55
N ARG A 58 -10.73 0.24 -23.01
CA ARG A 58 -10.31 -0.47 -21.80
C ARG A 58 -9.20 -1.48 -22.10
N LEU A 59 -8.01 -1.22 -21.58
CA LEU A 59 -6.88 -2.14 -21.60
C LEU A 59 -7.10 -3.30 -20.63
N ARG A 60 -6.63 -4.49 -21.02
CA ARG A 60 -6.59 -5.69 -20.18
C ARG A 60 -5.22 -5.83 -19.55
N PHE A 61 -5.17 -6.31 -18.32
CA PHE A 61 -3.91 -6.60 -17.65
C PHE A 61 -3.21 -7.78 -18.35
N ALA A 62 -2.03 -7.53 -18.91
CA ALA A 62 -1.21 -8.55 -19.56
C ALA A 62 -0.10 -9.09 -18.64
N GLY A 63 0.45 -8.24 -17.77
CA GLY A 63 1.52 -8.59 -16.86
C GLY A 63 2.05 -7.38 -16.11
N ALA A 64 2.84 -7.61 -15.07
CA ALA A 64 3.55 -6.58 -14.32
C ALA A 64 4.99 -7.04 -14.10
N GLN A 65 5.94 -6.14 -14.33
CA GLN A 65 7.34 -6.37 -14.06
C GLN A 65 7.79 -5.42 -12.93
N ALA A 66 8.41 -5.99 -11.90
CA ALA A 66 8.99 -5.19 -10.84
C ALA A 66 10.20 -4.41 -11.39
N GLY A 67 10.27 -3.12 -11.11
CA GLY A 67 11.47 -2.34 -11.39
C GLY A 67 12.62 -2.78 -10.49
N THR A 68 13.84 -2.79 -11.04
CA THR A 68 15.06 -2.98 -10.26
C THR A 68 15.35 -1.71 -9.45
N GLN A 69 15.82 -1.85 -8.21
CA GLN A 69 16.26 -0.69 -7.43
C GLN A 69 17.43 -0.01 -8.13
N ALA A 70 17.40 1.33 -8.22
CA ALA A 70 18.45 2.10 -8.87
C ALA A 70 19.86 1.86 -8.27
N MET A 71 19.94 1.52 -6.98
CA MET A 71 21.19 1.16 -6.29
C MET A 71 21.81 -0.17 -6.76
N ALA A 72 21.08 -1.01 -7.49
CA ALA A 72 21.61 -2.25 -8.05
C ALA A 72 22.19 -2.06 -9.47
N LEU A 73 22.08 -0.85 -10.04
CA LEU A 73 22.59 -0.47 -11.36
C LEU A 73 23.86 0.41 -11.27
N LEU A 74 24.34 0.68 -10.05
CA LEU A 74 25.61 1.36 -9.73
C LEU A 74 26.62 0.32 -9.25
#